data_AF-A0A1F7L012-F1
#
_entry.id   AF-A0A1F7L012-F1
#
_cell.length_a   1.000
_cell.length_b   1.000
_cell.length_c   1.000
_cell.angle_alpha   90.00
_cell.angle_beta   90.00
_cell.angle_gamma   90.00
#
_symmetry.space_group_name_H-M   'P 1'
#
loop_
_entity.id
_entity.type
_entity.pdbx_description
1 polymer ?
#
loop_
_entity_poly.entity_id
_entity_poly.type
_entity_poly.pdbx_seq_one_letter_code
_entity_poly.pdbx_strand_id
1 'polypeptide(L)'
;MDTLNTGSSNKNDLKQEKNEPVGATSSMSIIDLTAIINRYVLDIDKVKGTMKEKSLMFKDAFENDAEYHEQNIKVKDLSKLKNAAKQRILKQPAMEALTAQINDLKLELKDMQDMLSGYLEQYQKTSGTNIIETENGVIREIIPVFKLVKRKI
;
A
#
# COMPACT_ATOMS: atom_id res chain seq x y z
N MET A 1 44.98 48.57 -26.71
CA MET A 1 44.81 48.07 -25.34
C MET A 1 43.60 47.16 -25.40
N ASP A 2 43.68 45.83 -25.29
CA ASP A 2 44.73 44.97 -24.75
C ASP A 2 44.69 43.57 -25.41
N THR A 3 45.69 42.80 -25.03
CA THR A 3 46.39 41.71 -25.71
C THR A 3 45.68 40.37 -25.83
N LEU A 4 46.04 39.70 -26.93
CA LEU A 4 46.15 38.26 -27.18
C LEU A 4 46.33 37.39 -25.92
N ASN A 5 45.47 36.38 -25.75
CA ASN A 5 45.66 35.27 -24.82
C ASN A 5 46.13 34.04 -25.60
N THR A 6 47.41 33.70 -25.44
CA THR A 6 48.09 32.53 -26.01
C THR A 6 47.79 31.25 -25.22
N GLY A 7 47.60 30.15 -25.94
CA GLY A 7 47.35 28.83 -25.37
C GLY A 7 48.58 27.97 -25.05
N SER A 8 48.25 26.71 -24.69
CA SER A 8 49.06 25.51 -24.42
C SER A 8 49.48 25.31 -22.96
N SER A 9 48.90 24.34 -22.23
CA SER A 9 49.21 22.88 -22.20
C SER A 9 50.64 22.62 -21.68
N ASN A 10 50.94 21.71 -20.76
CA ASN A 10 50.38 20.38 -20.50
C ASN A 10 51.04 19.80 -19.22
N LYS A 11 50.24 19.04 -18.45
CA LYS A 11 50.49 17.70 -17.88
C LYS A 11 51.55 17.37 -16.80
N ASN A 12 51.02 16.53 -15.89
CA ASN A 12 51.61 15.43 -15.10
C ASN A 12 52.36 15.84 -13.84
N ASP A 13 52.29 15.16 -12.70
CA ASP A 13 51.47 14.06 -12.15
C ASP A 13 52.03 13.91 -10.73
N LEU A 14 51.20 13.63 -9.72
CA LEU A 14 51.42 12.59 -8.69
C LEU A 14 50.41 12.71 -7.55
N LYS A 15 49.75 11.57 -7.36
CA LYS A 15 48.62 11.23 -6.49
C LYS A 15 49.04 11.09 -5.02
N GLN A 16 48.06 11.24 -4.12
CA GLN A 16 47.63 10.31 -3.04
C GLN A 16 46.82 11.14 -2.02
N GLU A 17 45.52 10.96 -1.86
CA GLU A 17 44.71 9.87 -1.30
C GLU A 17 44.00 10.37 -0.03
N LYS A 18 42.67 10.19 -0.01
CA LYS A 18 41.83 9.88 1.16
C LYS A 18 41.61 10.96 2.22
N ASN A 19 40.40 11.52 2.23
CA ASN A 19 39.28 11.01 3.05
C ASN A 19 38.09 11.98 2.97
N GLU A 20 37.05 11.60 2.23
CA GLU A 20 35.71 12.07 2.55
C GLU A 20 35.17 11.23 3.73
N PRO A 21 34.61 11.82 4.79
CA PRO A 21 33.61 11.13 5.56
C PRO A 21 32.27 11.25 4.81
N VAL A 22 31.99 10.19 4.06
CA VAL A 22 30.68 9.75 3.61
C VAL A 22 29.65 10.01 4.71
N GLY A 23 28.54 10.66 4.34
CA GLY A 23 27.41 10.90 5.22
C GLY A 23 27.01 9.63 5.94
N ALA A 24 27.15 9.63 7.27
CA ALA A 24 26.71 8.56 8.13
C ALA A 24 25.21 8.36 7.90
N THR A 25 24.83 7.27 7.23
CA THR A 25 23.50 6.69 7.44
C THR A 25 23.55 6.18 8.88
N SER A 26 23.07 6.99 9.83
CA SER A 26 23.02 6.61 11.22
C SER A 26 22.09 5.40 11.35
N SER A 27 22.68 4.23 11.59
CA SER A 27 21.94 3.05 12.02
C SER A 27 21.30 3.38 13.36
N MET A 28 20.03 3.82 13.35
CA MET A 28 19.29 4.13 14.57
C MET A 28 19.29 2.89 15.48
N SER A 29 19.54 3.08 16.77
CA SER A 29 19.53 1.95 17.70
C SER A 29 18.11 1.38 17.83
N ILE A 30 17.99 0.13 18.26
CA ILE A 30 16.70 -0.53 18.50
C ILE A 30 15.85 0.27 19.51
N ILE A 31 16.49 0.93 20.48
CA ILE A 31 15.82 1.78 21.48
C ILE A 31 15.23 3.02 20.81
N ASP A 32 16.00 3.68 19.94
CA ASP A 32 15.55 4.86 19.19
C ASP A 32 14.39 4.50 18.25
N LEU A 33 14.51 3.39 17.52
CA LEU A 33 13.46 2.89 16.65
C LEU A 33 12.19 2.53 17.44
N THR A 34 12.33 1.89 18.59
CA THR A 34 11.18 1.54 19.45
C THR A 34 10.48 2.79 19.99
N ALA A 35 11.24 3.80 20.41
CA ALA A 35 10.69 5.08 20.86
C ALA A 35 9.94 5.81 19.74
N ILE A 36 10.52 5.82 18.53
CA ILE A 36 9.89 6.40 17.32
C ILE A 36 8.62 5.62 16.98
N ILE A 37 8.66 4.29 16.91
CA ILE A 37 7.50 3.44 16.60
C ILE A 37 6.37 3.71 17.61
N ASN A 38 6.66 3.69 18.91
CA ASN A 38 5.67 3.93 19.94
C ASN A 38 5.06 5.33 19.86
N ARG A 39 5.87 6.35 19.57
CA ARG A 39 5.39 7.71 19.33
C ARG A 39 4.45 7.76 18.12
N TYR A 40 4.84 7.17 16.99
CA TYR A 40 3.98 7.12 15.81
C TYR A 40 2.68 6.35 16.06
N VAL A 41 2.70 5.28 16.85
CA VAL A 41 1.48 4.56 17.25
C VAL A 41 0.53 5.49 18.03
N LEU A 42 1.04 6.24 19.00
CA LEU A 42 0.25 7.21 19.77
C LEU A 42 -0.28 8.36 18.90
N ASP A 43 0.58 8.90 18.03
CA ASP A 43 0.20 9.98 17.10
C ASP A 43 -0.89 9.50 16.12
N ILE A 44 -0.77 8.27 15.60
CA ILE A 44 -1.78 7.64 14.76
C ILE A 44 -3.11 7.48 15.51
N ASP A 45 -3.08 7.02 16.76
CA ASP A 45 -4.29 6.84 17.56
C ASP A 45 -4.97 8.17 17.86
N LYS A 46 -4.20 9.23 18.16
CA LYS A 46 -4.72 10.59 18.33
C LYS A 46 -5.38 11.10 17.04
N VAL A 47 -4.70 10.97 15.90
CA VAL A 47 -5.24 11.41 14.60
C VAL A 47 -6.51 10.63 14.24
N LYS A 48 -6.55 9.32 14.48
CA LYS A 48 -7.75 8.50 14.29
C LYS A 48 -8.91 8.97 15.17
N GLY A 49 -8.64 9.31 16.43
CA GLY A 49 -9.63 9.85 17.36
C GLY A 49 -10.24 11.16 16.84
N THR A 50 -9.40 12.14 16.51
CA THR A 50 -9.85 13.42 15.94
C THR A 50 -10.61 13.24 14.64
N MET A 51 -10.12 12.38 13.74
CA MET A 51 -10.81 12.08 12.47
C MET A 51 -12.21 11.50 12.71
N LYS A 52 -12.37 10.62 13.70
CA LYS A 52 -13.66 10.05 14.07
C LYS A 52 -14.64 11.11 14.58
N GLU A 53 -14.17 12.02 15.44
CA GLU A 53 -14.97 13.15 15.93
C GLU A 53 -15.43 14.05 14.77
N LYS A 54 -14.50 14.49 13.92
CA LYS A 54 -14.84 15.34 12.76
C LYS A 54 -15.75 14.64 11.76
N SER A 55 -15.59 13.34 11.56
CA SER A 55 -16.49 12.54 10.73
C SER A 55 -17.90 12.45 11.31
N LEU A 56 -18.03 12.40 12.64
CA LEU A 56 -19.34 12.40 13.31
C LEU A 56 -20.02 13.76 13.12
N MET A 57 -19.33 14.86 13.46
CA MET A 57 -19.84 16.21 13.27
C MET A 57 -20.26 16.48 11.82
N PHE A 58 -19.46 16.01 10.86
CA PHE A 58 -19.76 16.12 9.44
C PHE A 58 -21.04 15.38 9.07
N LYS A 59 -21.26 14.16 9.59
CA LYS A 59 -22.49 13.39 9.36
C LYS A 59 -23.71 14.06 9.99
N ASP A 60 -23.58 14.52 11.22
CA ASP A 60 -24.66 15.19 11.96
C ASP A 60 -25.17 16.42 11.20
N ALA A 61 -24.31 17.12 10.46
CA ALA A 61 -24.71 18.27 9.63
C ALA A 61 -25.72 17.89 8.53
N PHE A 62 -25.60 16.69 7.94
CA PHE A 62 -26.54 16.21 6.94
C PHE A 62 -27.81 15.63 7.58
N GLU A 63 -27.68 14.90 8.69
CA GLU A 63 -28.84 14.28 9.36
C GLU A 63 -29.83 15.31 9.92
N ASN A 64 -29.34 16.50 10.30
CA ASN A 64 -30.18 17.60 10.78
C ASN A 64 -30.81 18.44 9.65
N ASP A 65 -30.43 18.22 8.38
CA ASP A 65 -31.03 18.92 7.25
C ASP A 65 -32.32 18.22 6.80
N ALA A 66 -33.43 18.97 6.78
CA ALA A 66 -34.75 18.43 6.50
C ALA A 66 -34.90 17.94 5.06
N GLU A 67 -34.32 18.65 4.09
CA GLU A 67 -34.35 18.27 2.68
C GLU A 67 -33.54 16.98 2.45
N TYR A 68 -32.32 16.93 2.99
CA TYR A 68 -31.47 15.75 2.94
C TYR A 68 -32.16 14.53 3.55
N HIS A 69 -32.79 14.68 4.72
CA HIS A 69 -33.51 13.60 5.38
C HIS A 69 -34.65 13.05 4.50
N GLU A 70 -35.45 13.92 3.88
CA GLU A 70 -36.54 13.50 2.99
C GLU A 70 -36.01 12.74 1.75
N GLN A 71 -34.94 13.24 1.13
CA GLN A 71 -34.31 12.56 0.00
C GLN A 71 -33.69 11.21 0.42
N ASN A 72 -33.10 11.13 1.61
CA ASN A 72 -32.52 9.90 2.13
C ASN A 72 -33.59 8.83 2.37
N ILE A 73 -34.80 9.19 2.82
CA ILE A 73 -35.94 8.27 2.92
C ILE A 73 -36.31 7.71 1.53
N LYS A 74 -36.46 8.59 0.53
CA LYS A 74 -36.79 8.17 -0.85
C LYS A 74 -35.73 7.21 -1.42
N VAL A 75 -34.44 7.53 -1.23
CA VAL A 75 -33.33 6.66 -1.64
C VAL A 75 -33.37 5.33 -0.90
N LYS A 76 -33.65 5.33 0.42
CA LYS A 76 -33.74 4.11 1.22
C LYS A 76 -34.84 3.19 0.69
N ASP A 77 -36.00 3.71 0.34
CA ASP A 77 -37.10 2.90 -0.19
C ASP A 77 -36.82 2.39 -1.61
N LEU A 78 -36.25 3.21 -2.48
CA LEU A 78 -35.78 2.77 -3.79
C LEU A 78 -34.66 1.71 -3.67
N SER A 79 -33.76 1.86 -2.71
CA SER A 79 -32.69 0.90 -2.43
C SER A 79 -33.25 -0.44 -1.96
N LYS A 80 -34.29 -0.45 -1.10
CA LYS A 80 -34.98 -1.69 -0.72
C LYS A 80 -35.57 -2.40 -1.94
N LEU A 81 -36.27 -1.67 -2.82
CA LEU A 81 -36.87 -2.25 -4.05
C LEU A 81 -35.79 -2.80 -4.99
N LYS A 82 -34.72 -2.03 -5.23
CA LYS A 82 -33.56 -2.45 -6.02
C LYS A 82 -32.91 -3.71 -5.43
N ASN A 83 -32.72 -3.75 -4.12
CA ASN A 83 -32.11 -4.89 -3.44
C ASN A 83 -33.02 -6.12 -3.49
N ALA A 84 -34.33 -5.97 -3.32
CA ALA A 84 -35.29 -7.06 -3.48
C ALA A 84 -35.26 -7.63 -4.90
N ALA A 85 -35.23 -6.78 -5.92
CA ALA A 85 -35.07 -7.19 -7.31
C ALA A 85 -33.75 -7.93 -7.56
N LYS A 86 -32.63 -7.40 -7.03
CA LYS A 86 -31.31 -8.05 -7.10
C LYS A 86 -31.32 -9.42 -6.43
N GLN A 87 -31.89 -9.54 -5.23
CA GLN A 87 -32.00 -10.81 -4.52
C GLN A 87 -32.85 -11.83 -5.29
N ARG A 88 -33.95 -11.40 -5.91
CA ARG A 88 -34.74 -12.27 -6.78
C ARG A 88 -33.94 -12.79 -7.98
N ILE A 89 -33.12 -11.94 -8.61
CA ILE A 89 -32.25 -12.35 -9.72
C ILE A 89 -31.18 -13.33 -9.22
N LEU A 90 -30.55 -13.05 -8.08
CA LEU A 90 -29.50 -13.92 -7.53
C LEU A 90 -30.01 -15.31 -7.12
N LYS A 91 -31.27 -15.43 -6.72
CA LYS A 91 -31.94 -16.71 -6.41
C LYS A 91 -32.32 -17.52 -7.66
N GLN A 92 -32.09 -17.00 -8.87
CA GLN A 92 -32.30 -17.79 -10.08
C GLN A 92 -31.24 -18.89 -10.12
N PRO A 93 -31.60 -20.15 -10.46
CA PRO A 93 -30.64 -21.27 -10.45
C PRO A 93 -29.36 -21.02 -11.26
N ALA A 94 -29.48 -20.32 -12.40
CA ALA A 94 -28.31 -19.96 -13.22
C ALA A 94 -27.36 -18.98 -12.51
N MET A 95 -27.89 -18.06 -11.70
CA MET A 95 -27.09 -17.09 -10.93
C MET A 95 -26.48 -17.71 -9.69
N GLU A 96 -27.17 -18.65 -9.04
CA GLU A 96 -26.62 -19.44 -7.94
C GLU A 96 -25.43 -20.28 -8.41
N ALA A 97 -25.58 -20.99 -9.53
CA ALA A 97 -24.51 -21.76 -10.15
C ALA A 97 -23.31 -20.88 -10.54
N LEU A 98 -23.57 -19.72 -11.16
CA LEU A 98 -22.51 -18.77 -11.50
C LEU A 98 -21.81 -18.21 -10.25
N THR A 99 -22.54 -17.94 -9.18
CA THR A 99 -21.96 -17.45 -7.92
C THR A 99 -21.07 -18.51 -7.26
N ALA A 100 -21.48 -19.78 -7.30
CA ALA A 100 -20.65 -20.90 -6.84
C ALA A 100 -19.33 -20.97 -7.64
N GLN A 101 -19.41 -20.96 -8.97
CA GLN A 101 -18.22 -20.98 -9.84
C GLN A 101 -17.28 -19.79 -9.57
N ILE A 102 -17.82 -18.58 -9.37
CA ILE A 102 -17.02 -17.40 -9.02
C ILE A 102 -16.32 -17.58 -7.68
N ASN A 103 -16.99 -18.19 -6.70
CA ASN A 103 -16.39 -18.42 -5.39
C ASN A 103 -15.28 -19.49 -5.45
N ASP A 104 -15.49 -20.56 -6.22
CA ASP A 104 -14.49 -21.60 -6.43
C ASP A 104 -13.23 -21.01 -7.10
N LEU A 105 -13.40 -20.20 -8.16
CA LEU A 105 -12.29 -19.52 -8.83
C LEU A 105 -11.55 -18.53 -7.91
N LYS A 106 -12.25 -17.89 -6.97
CA LYS A 106 -11.61 -17.01 -5.98
C LYS A 106 -10.77 -17.78 -4.97
N LEU A 107 -11.24 -18.96 -4.55
CA LEU A 107 -10.49 -19.84 -3.66
C LEU A 107 -9.25 -20.37 -4.37
N GLU A 108 -9.40 -20.86 -5.61
CA GLU A 108 -8.28 -21.31 -6.43
C GLU A 108 -7.24 -20.20 -6.65
N LEU A 109 -7.69 -18.99 -7.01
CA LEU A 109 -6.78 -17.84 -7.16
C LEU A 109 -6.03 -17.52 -5.87
N LYS A 110 -6.71 -17.58 -4.72
CA LYS A 110 -6.08 -17.33 -3.42
C LYS A 110 -5.03 -18.39 -3.11
N ASP A 111 -5.33 -19.66 -3.32
CA ASP A 111 -4.39 -20.75 -3.07
C ASP A 111 -3.17 -20.65 -3.98
N MET A 112 -3.36 -20.30 -5.26
CA MET A 112 -2.27 -20.03 -6.20
C MET A 112 -1.40 -18.84 -5.77
N GLN A 113 -2.01 -17.76 -5.27
CA GLN A 113 -1.28 -16.60 -4.76
C GLN A 113 -0.50 -16.91 -3.48
N ASP A 114 -1.06 -17.70 -2.58
CA ASP A 114 -0.41 -18.11 -1.34
C ASP A 114 0.78 -19.05 -1.66
N MET A 115 0.62 -19.99 -2.59
CA MET A 115 1.71 -20.84 -3.09
C MET A 115 2.81 -20.01 -3.77
N LEU A 116 2.43 -19.10 -4.68
CA LEU A 116 3.38 -18.21 -5.35
C LEU A 116 4.16 -17.38 -4.33
N SER A 117 3.51 -16.83 -3.31
CA SER A 117 4.17 -16.05 -2.27
C SER A 117 5.24 -16.88 -1.54
N GLY A 118 4.93 -18.16 -1.22
CA GLY A 118 5.90 -19.09 -0.65
C GLY A 118 7.10 -19.35 -1.57
N TYR A 119 6.86 -19.54 -2.87
CA TYR A 119 7.94 -19.71 -3.86
C TYR A 119 8.79 -18.45 -4.02
N LEU A 120 8.18 -17.26 -4.01
CA LEU A 120 8.90 -15.99 -4.10
C LEU A 120 9.78 -15.76 -2.86
N GLU A 121 9.29 -16.12 -1.67
CA GLU A 121 10.10 -16.06 -0.44
C GLU A 121 11.30 -17.02 -0.51
N GLN A 122 11.10 -18.25 -0.99
CA GLN A 122 12.19 -19.22 -1.17
C GLN A 122 13.20 -18.77 -2.24
N TYR A 123 12.71 -18.21 -3.35
CA TYR A 123 13.54 -17.65 -4.40
C TYR A 123 14.41 -16.50 -3.87
N GLN A 124 13.82 -15.57 -3.13
CA GLN A 124 14.55 -14.47 -2.50
C GLN A 124 15.64 -14.99 -1.55
N LYS A 125 15.32 -15.98 -0.71
CA LYS A 125 16.29 -16.61 0.22
C LYS A 125 17.45 -17.31 -0.50
N THR A 126 17.18 -17.91 -1.66
CA THR A 126 18.18 -18.72 -2.39
C THR A 126 19.03 -17.88 -3.33
N SER A 127 18.41 -16.96 -4.07
CA SER A 127 19.08 -16.14 -5.10
C SER A 127 19.66 -14.84 -4.55
N GLY A 128 19.18 -14.36 -3.39
CA GLY A 128 19.56 -13.08 -2.81
C GLY A 128 19.07 -11.86 -3.60
N THR A 129 18.23 -12.05 -4.63
CA THR A 129 17.66 -10.96 -5.44
C THR A 129 16.14 -10.93 -5.32
N ASN A 130 15.58 -9.73 -5.49
CA ASN A 130 14.14 -9.50 -5.56
C ASN A 130 13.66 -9.39 -7.01
N ILE A 131 14.49 -9.68 -7.99
CA ILE A 131 14.17 -9.49 -9.39
C ILE A 131 13.99 -10.86 -10.05
N ILE A 132 12.89 -11.03 -10.77
CA ILE A 132 12.57 -12.20 -11.59
C ILE A 132 12.31 -11.75 -13.01
N GLU A 133 12.98 -12.38 -13.96
CA GLU A 133 12.60 -12.31 -15.37
C GLU A 133 11.58 -13.41 -15.67
N THR A 134 10.42 -13.02 -16.19
CA THR A 134 9.38 -13.97 -16.60
C THR A 134 9.66 -14.52 -18.00
N GLU A 135 9.02 -15.64 -18.36
CA GLU A 135 9.19 -16.31 -19.66
C GLU A 135 8.99 -15.39 -20.88
N ASN A 136 8.22 -14.30 -20.71
CA ASN A 136 7.97 -13.30 -21.75
C ASN A 136 9.04 -12.20 -21.81
N GLY A 137 10.16 -12.35 -21.10
CA GLY A 137 11.21 -11.33 -20.97
C GLY A 137 10.82 -10.12 -20.12
N VAL A 138 9.68 -10.19 -19.39
CA VAL A 138 9.25 -9.10 -18.51
C VAL A 138 9.91 -9.27 -17.15
N ILE A 139 10.67 -8.25 -16.74
CA ILE A 139 11.29 -8.17 -15.43
C ILE A 139 10.26 -7.71 -14.40
N ARG A 140 10.18 -8.41 -13.28
CA ARG A 140 9.29 -8.13 -12.14
C ARG A 140 10.10 -8.06 -10.85
N GLU A 141 9.64 -7.22 -9.93
CA GLU A 141 10.20 -7.09 -8.59
C GLU A 141 9.30 -7.77 -7.55
N ILE A 142 9.92 -8.49 -6.61
CA ILE A 142 9.30 -9.08 -5.43
C ILE A 142 9.21 -8.00 -4.36
N ILE A 143 7.99 -7.68 -3.91
CA ILE A 143 7.73 -6.69 -2.85
C ILE A 143 7.24 -7.40 -1.58
N PRO A 144 8.08 -7.55 -0.54
CA PRO A 144 7.65 -8.09 0.75
C PRO A 144 6.78 -7.06 1.50
N VAL A 145 5.63 -7.49 2.02
CA VAL A 145 4.74 -6.62 2.79
C VAL A 145 4.82 -6.95 4.29
N PHE A 146 5.55 -6.13 5.04
CA PHE A 146 5.62 -6.23 6.50
C PHE A 146 4.47 -5.44 7.14
N LYS A 147 3.71 -6.05 8.06
CA LYS A 147 2.61 -5.41 8.79
C LYS A 147 2.72 -5.69 10.29
N LEU A 148 2.57 -4.65 11.10
CA LEU A 148 2.43 -4.78 12.55
C LEU A 148 0.95 -4.95 12.89
N VAL A 149 0.60 -6.05 13.55
CA VAL A 149 -0.77 -6.36 13.98
C VAL A 149 -0.84 -6.50 15.49
N LYS A 150 -1.94 -6.04 16.10
CA LYS A 150 -2.19 -6.24 17.53
C LYS A 150 -2.36 -7.74 17.79
N ARG A 151 -1.55 -8.30 18.67
CA ARG A 151 -1.71 -9.68 19.14
C ARG A 151 -3.00 -9.76 19.96
N LYS A 152 -3.94 -10.62 19.54
CA LYS A 152 -5.06 -11.02 20.40
C LYS A 152 -4.45 -11.94 21.48
N ILE A 153 -4.53 -11.53 22.74
CA ILE A 153 -4.32 -12.40 23.91
C ILE A 153 -5.72 -12.83 24.35
#